data_AF-H8M992-F1
#
_entry.id   AF-H8M992-F1
#
_cell.length_a   1.000
_cell.length_b   1.000
_cell.length_c   1.000
_cell.angle_alpha   90.00
_cell.angle_beta   90.00
_cell.angle_gamma   90.00
#
_symmetry.space_group_name_H-M   'P 1'
#
loop_
_entity.id
_entity.type
_entity.pdbx_description
1 polymer ?
#
loop_
_entity_poly.entity_id
_entity_poly.type
_entity_poly.pdbx_seq_one_letter_code
_entity_poly.pdbx_strand_id
1 'polypeptide(L)' 'MWDIFAQMINGEEKQLQFMDNNDEVLFSYNLPTTTEQLQEDKAIFSKQYAEKLAQNN' A
#
# COMPACT_ATOMS: atom_id res chain seq x y z
N MET A 1 8.56 -2.36 2.28
CA MET A 1 7.46 -1.78 1.47
C MET A 1 6.78 -0.66 2.25
N TRP A 2 6.08 -0.94 3.37
CA TRP A 2 5.44 0.08 4.21
C TRP A 2 6.39 1.13 4.82
N ASP A 3 7.63 0.75 5.12
CA ASP A 3 8.63 1.68 5.65
C ASP A 3 9.01 2.79 4.64
N ILE A 4 9.04 2.44 3.35
CA ILE A 4 9.29 3.39 2.25
C ILE A 4 8.09 4.33 2.12
N PHE A 5 6.87 3.80 2.27
CA PHE A 5 5.65 4.60 2.31
C PHE A 5 5.67 5.59 3.46
N ALA A 6 6.02 5.16 4.67
CA ALA A 6 6.14 6.03 5.85
C ALA A 6 7.16 7.15 5.66
N GLN A 7 8.30 6.85 5.02
CA GLN A 7 9.32 7.86 4.70
C GLN A 7 8.89 8.83 3.60
N MET A 8 7.89 8.49 2.77
CA MET A 8 7.32 9.39 1.77
C MET A 8 6.20 10.28 2.30
N ILE A 9 5.65 9.99 3.49
CA ILE A 9 4.64 10.80 4.15
C ILE A 9 5.29 12.09 4.64
N ASN A 10 5.20 13.12 3.80
CA ASN A 10 5.66 14.48 4.10
C ASN A 10 4.49 15.46 4.23
N GLY A 11 3.26 14.97 4.37
CA GLY A 11 2.03 15.78 4.34
C GLY A 11 1.52 16.08 2.93
N GLU A 12 2.16 15.54 1.89
CA GLU A 12 1.70 15.62 0.50
C GLU A 12 0.93 14.36 0.12
N GLU A 13 -0.23 14.52 -0.54
CA GLU A 13 -0.97 13.42 -1.15
C GLU A 13 -0.17 12.85 -2.32
N LYS A 14 0.29 11.61 -2.18
CA LYS A 14 1.05 10.92 -3.23
C LYS A 14 0.28 9.69 -3.68
N GLN A 15 0.14 9.52 -4.99
CA GLN A 15 -0.45 8.31 -5.57
C GLN A 15 0.65 7.48 -6.21
N LEU A 16 0.76 6.22 -5.80
CA LEU A 16 1.66 5.22 -6.35
C LEU A 16 0.92 4.41 -7.39
N GLN A 17 1.34 4.46 -8.65
CA GLN A 17 0.86 3.58 -9.70
C GLN A 17 1.85 2.45 -9.90
N PHE A 18 1.41 1.22 -9.65
CA PHE A 18 2.11 0.01 -10.01
C PHE A 18 1.77 -0.30 -11.46
N MET A 19 2.75 -0.19 -12.34
CA MET A 19 2.65 -0.53 -13.75
C MET A 19 3.35 -1.86 -14.03
N ASP A 20 2.83 -2.64 -14.96
CA ASP A 20 3.52 -3.82 -15.50
C ASP A 20 4.67 -3.41 -16.44
N ASN A 21 5.48 -4.36 -16.90
CA ASN A 21 6.54 -4.13 -17.90
C ASN A 21 6.00 -3.58 -19.24
N ASN A 22 4.69 -3.69 -19.48
CA ASN A 22 3.99 -3.11 -20.63
C ASN A 22 3.46 -1.68 -20.40
N ASP A 23 3.86 -1.00 -19.31
CA ASP A 23 3.37 0.34 -18.93
C ASP A 23 1.85 0.36 -18.59
N GLU A 24 1.21 -0.81 -18.47
CA GLU A 24 -0.19 -0.93 -18.05
C GLU A 24 -0.30 -0.81 -16.53
N VAL A 25 -1.19 0.08 -16.06
CA VAL A 25 -1.46 0.26 -14.63
C VAL A 25 -2.13 -0.99 -14.07
N LEU A 26 -1.38 -1.75 -13.27
CA LEU A 26 -1.89 -2.91 -12.55
C LEU A 26 -2.73 -2.46 -11.35
N PHE A 27 -2.18 -1.55 -10.54
CA PHE A 27 -2.81 -1.09 -9.30
C PHE A 27 -2.41 0.34 -8.99
N SER A 28 -3.33 1.12 -8.43
CA SER A 28 -3.02 2.44 -7.86
C SER A 28 -3.20 2.38 -6.35
N TYR A 29 -2.19 2.84 -5.60
CA TYR A 29 -2.22 2.97 -4.15
C TYR A 29 -2.09 4.45 -3.78
N ASN A 30 -3.09 4.98 -3.09
CA ASN A 30 -3.01 6.33 -2.56
C ASN A 30 -2.27 6.29 -1.23
N LEU A 31 -1.11 6.93 -1.19
CA LEU A 31 -0.34 7.10 0.01
C LEU A 31 -1.10 8.03 0.97
N PRO A 32 -1.41 7.59 2.19
CA PRO A 32 -2.03 8.46 3.16
C PRO A 32 -1.10 9.61 3.56
N THR A 33 -1.69 10.74 3.92
CA THR A 33 -0.98 11.97 4.32
C THR A 33 -0.47 11.94 5.76
N THR A 34 -0.92 10.96 6.55
CA THR A 34 -0.49 10.77 7.94
C THR A 34 -0.02 9.34 8.19
N THR A 35 1.03 9.22 9.00
CA THR A 35 1.62 7.94 9.39
C THR A 35 0.65 7.06 10.16
N GLU A 36 -0.31 7.65 10.85
CA GLU A 36 -1.36 6.96 11.61
C GLU A 36 -2.28 6.16 10.68
N GLN A 37 -2.79 6.80 9.61
CA GLN A 37 -3.58 6.12 8.58
C GLN A 37 -2.76 5.03 7.88
N LEU A 38 -1.47 5.28 7.59
CA LEU A 38 -0.60 4.26 7.00
C LEU A 38 -0.45 3.01 7.89
N GLN A 39 -0.32 3.20 9.21
CA GLN A 39 -0.21 2.08 10.14
C GLN A 39 -1.52 1.29 10.25
N GLU A 40 -2.67 1.98 10.22
CA GLU A 40 -3.98 1.35 10.19
C GLU A 40 -4.16 0.50 8.91
N ASP A 41 -3.83 1.08 7.76
CA ASP A 41 -3.89 0.42 6.45
C ASP A 41 -2.98 -0.81 6.43
N LYS A 42 -1.76 -0.71 6.98
CA LYS A 42 -0.84 -1.83 7.15
C LYS A 42 -1.44 -2.94 8.00
N ALA A 43 -2.09 -2.61 9.11
CA ALA A 43 -2.67 -3.61 10.00
C ALA A 43 -3.84 -4.35 9.33
N ILE A 44 -4.71 -3.61 8.64
CA ILE A 44 -5.83 -4.18 7.87
C ILE A 44 -5.29 -5.04 6.73
N PHE A 45 -4.31 -4.54 5.98
CA PHE A 45 -3.70 -5.24 4.86
C PHE A 45 -2.99 -6.51 5.32
N SER A 46 -2.19 -6.47 6.38
CA SER A 46 -1.54 -7.67 6.92
C SER A 46 -2.54 -8.74 7.36
N LYS A 47 -3.68 -8.34 7.94
CA LYS A 47 -4.73 -9.26 8.36
C LYS A 47 -5.44 -9.88 7.15
N GLN A 48 -5.91 -9.05 6.22
CA GLN A 48 -6.59 -9.48 4.99
C GLN A 48 -5.67 -10.30 4.06
N TYR A 49 -4.40 -9.94 3.97
CA TYR A 49 -3.40 -10.63 3.16
C TYR A 49 -3.05 -12.00 3.75
N ALA A 50 -2.90 -12.11 5.07
CA ALA A 50 -2.72 -13.40 5.74
C ALA A 50 -3.93 -14.33 5.54
N GLU A 51 -5.16 -13.79 5.60
CA GLU A 51 -6.39 -14.54 5.33
C GLU A 51 -6.48 -14.99 3.86
N LYS A 52 -6.15 -14.11 2.90
CA LYS A 52 -6.15 -14.47 1.47
C LYS A 52 -5.06 -15.48 1.10
N LEU A 53 -3.88 -15.40 1.72
CA LEU A 53 -2.82 -16.40 1.52
C LEU A 53 -3.21 -17.76 2.11
N ALA A 54 -3.87 -17.77 3.27
CA ALA A 54 -4.35 -18.99 3.90
C ALA A 54 -5.48 -19.67 3.10
N GLN A 55 -6.30 -18.90 2.39
CA GLN A 55 -7.32 -19.42 1.46
C GLN A 55 -6.77 -20.00 0.15
N ASN A 56 -5.50 -19.74 -0.16
CA ASN A 56 -4.85 -20.20 -1.38
C ASN A 56 -3.93 -21.43 -1.16
N ASN A 57 -4.00 -22.08 0.01
CA ASN A 57 -3.30 -23.32 0.35
C ASN A 57 -4.27 -24.50 0.49
#